data_AF-A0A511V6P8-F1
#
_entry.id   AF-A0A511V6P8-F1
#
_cell.length_a   1.000
_cell.length_b   1.000
_cell.length_c   1.000
_cell.angle_alpha   90.00
_cell.angle_beta   90.00
_cell.angle_gamma   90.00
#
_symmetry.space_group_name_H-M   'P 1'
#
loop_
_entity.id
_entity.type
_entity.pdbx_description
1 polymer ?
#
loop_
_entity_poly.entity_id
_entity_poly.type
_entity_poly.pdbx_seq_one_letter_code
_entity_poly.pdbx_strand_id
1 'polypeptide(L)'
;MQQQMTGQSQAQQPVMTTPPNVMTTKDVHYVKDQLSWLLVAMKKCNHYSQECTDPQVKQLIDRAGQMHQRHYNTLLQHCQNNNASAMSSISGSMSAQ
;
A
#
# COMPACT_ATOMS: atom_id res chain seq x y z
N MET A 1 12.19 -40.47 -46.05
CA MET A 1 12.67 -39.75 -44.86
C MET A 1 12.64 -38.26 -45.14
N GLN A 2 11.65 -37.53 -44.61
CA GLN A 2 11.78 -36.09 -44.40
C GLN A 2 10.86 -35.72 -43.24
N GLN A 3 11.46 -35.53 -42.07
CA GLN A 3 10.79 -35.20 -40.82
C GLN A 3 10.80 -33.68 -40.66
N GLN A 4 9.61 -33.10 -40.61
CA GLN A 4 9.38 -31.66 -40.50
C GLN A 4 9.49 -31.27 -39.02
N MET A 5 10.55 -30.54 -38.66
CA MET A 5 10.72 -29.92 -37.35
C MET A 5 10.03 -28.55 -37.35
N THR A 6 8.88 -28.46 -36.69
CA THR A 6 8.23 -27.20 -36.32
C THR A 6 8.92 -26.61 -35.09
N GLY A 7 9.64 -25.49 -35.27
CA GLY A 7 10.23 -24.72 -34.20
C GLY A 7 9.17 -24.02 -33.35
N GLN A 8 9.17 -24.31 -32.04
CA GLN A 8 8.39 -23.61 -31.04
C GLN A 8 9.15 -22.33 -30.62
N SER A 9 8.64 -21.17 -31.03
CA SER A 9 9.10 -19.87 -30.55
C SER A 9 8.61 -19.67 -29.11
N GLN A 10 9.53 -19.69 -28.15
CA GLN A 10 9.27 -19.42 -26.74
C GLN A 10 9.04 -17.92 -26.56
N ALA A 11 7.77 -17.50 -26.43
CA ALA A 11 7.41 -16.10 -26.20
C ALA A 11 7.96 -15.63 -24.84
N GLN A 12 8.91 -14.71 -24.89
CA GLN A 12 9.56 -14.10 -23.73
C GLN A 12 8.54 -13.17 -23.05
N GLN A 13 8.08 -13.55 -21.85
CA GLN A 13 7.14 -12.76 -21.06
C GLN A 13 7.75 -11.39 -20.71
N PRO A 14 7.04 -10.27 -20.92
CA PRO A 14 7.54 -8.94 -20.60
C PRO A 14 7.85 -8.82 -19.10
N VAL A 15 9.06 -8.39 -18.76
CA VAL A 15 9.44 -8.10 -17.37
C VAL A 15 8.88 -6.72 -16.99
N MET A 16 7.97 -6.68 -16.02
CA MET A 16 7.48 -5.42 -15.46
C MET A 16 8.57 -4.77 -14.60
N THR A 17 9.06 -3.60 -15.00
CA THR A 17 10.07 -2.83 -14.25
C THR A 17 9.47 -1.91 -13.18
N THR A 18 8.18 -1.60 -13.29
CA THR A 18 7.44 -0.77 -12.34
C THR A 18 6.20 -1.52 -11.85
N PRO A 19 5.93 -1.57 -10.54
CA PRO A 19 4.74 -2.22 -10.02
C PRO A 19 3.46 -1.55 -10.54
N PRO A 20 2.41 -2.32 -10.85
CA PRO A 20 1.14 -1.77 -11.27
C PRO A 20 0.45 -1.02 -10.13
N ASN A 21 -0.36 -0.01 -10.47
CA ASN A 21 -1.16 0.77 -9.51
C ASN A 21 -2.41 0.01 -8.98
N VAL A 22 -2.38 -1.32 -8.99
CA VAL A 22 -3.46 -2.18 -8.47
C VAL A 22 -3.13 -2.58 -7.04
N MET A 23 -4.11 -2.42 -6.15
CA MET A 23 -4.03 -2.99 -4.80
C MET A 23 -4.58 -4.41 -4.83
N THR A 24 -3.74 -5.37 -4.45
CA THR A 24 -4.18 -6.75 -4.23
C THR A 24 -4.89 -6.87 -2.89
N THR A 25 -5.59 -7.99 -2.68
CA THR A 25 -6.20 -8.30 -1.37
C THR A 25 -5.17 -8.32 -0.24
N LYS A 26 -3.95 -8.77 -0.51
CA LYS A 26 -2.86 -8.77 0.47
C LYS A 26 -2.47 -7.35 0.87
N ASP A 27 -2.35 -6.45 -0.10
CA ASP A 27 -2.03 -5.04 0.15
C ASP A 27 -3.10 -4.37 1.01
N VAL A 28 -4.38 -4.62 0.71
CA VAL A 28 -5.51 -4.09 1.50
C VAL A 28 -5.45 -4.59 2.94
N HIS A 29 -5.14 -5.88 3.17
CA HIS A 29 -5.00 -6.41 4.53
C HIS A 29 -3.86 -5.75 5.31
N TYR A 30 -2.67 -5.60 4.69
CA TYR A 30 -1.55 -4.91 5.35
C TYR A 30 -1.87 -3.45 5.68
N VAL A 31 -2.52 -2.73 4.76
CA VAL A 31 -2.91 -1.34 5.01
C VAL A 31 -3.96 -1.25 6.14
N LYS A 32 -4.92 -2.17 6.18
CA LYS A 32 -5.92 -2.24 7.27
C LYS A 32 -5.27 -2.44 8.64
N ASP A 33 -4.30 -3.35 8.73
CA ASP A 33 -3.57 -3.59 9.98
C ASP A 33 -2.81 -2.35 10.40
N GLN A 34 -2.12 -1.69 9.46
CA GLN A 34 -1.36 -0.48 9.73
C GLN A 34 -2.26 0.70 10.17
N LEU A 35 -3.42 0.87 9.55
CA LEU A 35 -4.43 1.86 9.96
C LEU A 35 -4.90 1.59 11.40
N SER A 36 -5.15 0.33 11.73
CA SER A 36 -5.57 -0.07 13.08
C SER A 36 -4.49 0.25 14.13
N TRP A 37 -3.23 -0.02 13.81
CA TRP A 37 -2.10 0.31 14.68
C TRP A 37 -1.91 1.81 14.88
N LEU A 38 -2.01 2.61 13.81
CA LEU A 38 -1.90 4.07 13.90
C LEU A 38 -3.03 4.65 14.76
N LEU A 39 -4.26 4.13 14.64
CA LEU A 39 -5.37 4.56 15.46
C LEU A 39 -5.15 4.28 16.95
N VAL A 40 -4.66 3.09 17.29
CA VAL A 40 -4.32 2.73 18.67
C VAL A 40 -3.18 3.60 19.20
N ALA A 41 -2.14 3.83 18.39
CA ALA A 41 -1.00 4.68 18.75
C ALA A 41 -1.45 6.12 19.06
N MET A 42 -2.28 6.73 18.20
CA MET A 42 -2.84 8.07 18.43
C MET A 42 -3.59 8.15 19.76
N LYS A 43 -4.47 7.19 20.05
CA LYS A 43 -5.25 7.15 21.30
C LYS A 43 -4.34 7.02 22.52
N LYS A 44 -3.30 6.18 22.45
CA LYS A 44 -2.33 6.01 23.52
C LYS A 44 -1.49 7.27 23.74
N CYS A 45 -1.03 7.93 22.68
CA CYS A 45 -0.33 9.22 22.80
C CYS A 45 -1.22 10.26 23.49
N ASN A 46 -2.47 10.40 23.05
CA ASN A 46 -3.39 11.34 23.66
C ASN A 46 -3.65 11.04 25.15
N HIS A 47 -3.80 9.77 25.51
CA HIS A 47 -3.98 9.35 26.91
C HIS A 47 -2.73 9.65 27.76
N TYR A 48 -1.54 9.20 27.34
CA TYR A 48 -0.31 9.38 28.13
C TYR A 48 0.16 10.83 28.19
N SER A 49 -0.14 11.66 27.19
CA SER A 49 0.10 13.12 27.25
C SER A 49 -0.69 13.78 28.39
N GLN A 50 -1.87 13.25 28.74
CA GLN A 50 -2.68 13.76 29.85
C GLN A 50 -2.15 13.30 31.22
N GLU A 51 -1.53 12.12 31.29
CA GLU A 51 -0.95 11.58 32.52
C GLU A 51 0.48 12.11 32.77
N CYS A 52 1.14 12.67 31.75
CA CYS A 52 2.51 13.14 31.85
C CYS A 52 2.59 14.50 32.57
N THR A 53 3.42 14.56 33.60
CA THR A 53 3.68 15.78 34.38
C THR A 53 4.84 16.61 33.84
N ASP A 54 5.80 15.97 33.16
CA ASP A 54 6.92 16.67 32.53
C ASP A 54 6.47 17.38 31.24
N PRO A 55 6.58 18.72 31.15
CA PRO A 55 6.10 19.47 29.99
C PRO A 55 6.83 19.13 28.68
N GLN A 56 8.12 18.80 28.72
CA GLN A 56 8.88 18.47 27.52
C GLN A 56 8.48 17.09 26.99
N VAL A 57 8.34 16.11 27.89
CA VAL A 57 7.89 14.76 27.52
C VAL A 57 6.46 14.81 26.97
N LYS A 58 5.57 15.59 27.59
CA LYS A 58 4.21 15.80 27.08
C LYS A 58 4.21 16.32 25.64
N GLN A 59 5.00 17.35 25.34
CA GLN A 59 5.11 17.91 23.99
C GLN A 59 5.61 16.87 22.96
N LEU A 60 6.56 16.01 23.35
CA LEU A 60 7.05 14.94 22.50
C LEU A 60 5.95 13.90 22.22
N ILE A 61 5.17 13.52 23.23
CA ILE A 61 4.05 12.59 23.08
C ILE A 61 2.97 13.18 22.16
N ASP A 62 2.63 14.45 22.34
CA ASP A 62 1.65 15.15 21.48
C ASP A 62 2.11 15.19 20.02
N ARG A 63 3.40 15.50 19.79
CA ARG A 63 3.99 15.49 18.44
C ARG A 63 3.96 14.10 17.81
N ALA A 64 4.24 13.05 18.58
CA ALA A 64 4.13 11.67 18.11
C ALA A 64 2.68 11.31 17.74
N GLY A 65 1.70 11.71 18.55
CA GLY A 65 0.28 11.54 18.26
C GLY A 65 -0.14 12.20 16.94
N GLN A 66 0.27 13.46 16.72
CA GLN A 66 0.00 14.18 15.46
C GLN A 66 0.67 13.51 14.25
N MET A 67 1.90 13.01 14.42
CA MET A 67 2.58 12.26 13.37
C MET A 67 1.80 10.99 12.99
N HIS A 68 1.34 10.20 13.97
CA HIS A 68 0.52 9.01 13.71
C HIS A 68 -0.79 9.37 12.98
N GLN A 69 -1.42 10.49 13.33
CA GLN A 69 -2.61 10.98 12.64
C GLN A 69 -2.36 11.32 11.18
N ARG A 70 -1.27 12.05 10.91
CA ARG A 70 -0.87 12.36 9.53
C ARG A 70 -0.65 11.09 8.72
N HIS A 71 0.08 10.12 9.27
CA HIS A 71 0.33 8.84 8.59
C HIS A 71 -0.96 8.05 8.34
N TYR A 72 -1.91 8.07 9.28
CA TYR A 72 -3.21 7.43 9.11
C TYR A 72 -3.96 8.04 7.92
N ASN A 73 -4.02 9.37 7.84
CA ASN A 73 -4.68 10.08 6.76
C ASN A 73 -4.01 9.83 5.40
N THR A 74 -2.67 9.79 5.36
CA THR A 74 -1.92 9.46 4.14
C THR A 74 -2.26 8.05 3.65
N LEU A 75 -2.24 7.03 4.53
CA LEU A 75 -2.60 5.67 4.14
C LEU A 75 -4.07 5.56 3.70
N LEU A 76 -4.98 6.25 4.40
CA LEU A 76 -6.39 6.27 4.03
C LEU A 76 -6.60 6.87 2.63
N GLN A 77 -5.84 7.89 2.27
CA GLN A 77 -5.88 8.47 0.92
C GLN A 77 -5.44 7.45 -0.14
N HIS A 78 -4.42 6.64 0.14
CA HIS A 78 -3.99 5.57 -0.78
C HIS A 78 -5.03 4.45 -0.95
N CYS A 79 -5.92 4.23 0.04
CA CYS A 79 -7.04 3.31 -0.09
C CYS A 79 -8.15 3.82 -1.02
N GLN A 80 -8.20 5.12 -1.31
CA GLN A 80 -9.17 5.72 -2.23
C GLN A 80 -8.72 5.52 -3.69
N ASN A 81 -8.51 4.26 -4.08
CA ASN A 81 -8.12 3.87 -5.43
C ASN A 81 -9.31 3.24 -6.18
N ASN A 82 -9.53 3.64 -7.44
CA ASN A 82 -10.43 2.91 -8.32
C ASN A 82 -9.71 1.68 -8.89
N ASN A 83 -9.64 0.63 -8.06
CA ASN A 83 -8.91 -0.58 -8.37
C ASN A 83 -9.46 -1.30 -9.62
N ALA A 84 -10.75 -1.16 -9.92
CA ALA A 84 -11.35 -1.72 -11.13
C ALA A 84 -10.78 -1.07 -12.40
N SER A 85 -10.69 0.27 -12.41
CA SER A 85 -10.03 0.99 -13.51
C SER A 85 -8.54 0.65 -13.60
N ALA A 86 -7.83 0.58 -12.47
CA ALA A 86 -6.41 0.18 -12.45
C ALA A 86 -6.18 -1.25 -12.96
N MET A 87 -7.11 -2.17 -12.73
CA MET A 87 -7.03 -3.53 -13.25
C MET A 87 -7.28 -3.59 -14.76
N SER A 88 -8.21 -2.78 -15.27
CA SER A 88 -8.51 -2.71 -16.71
C SER A 88 -7.33 -2.20 -17.56
N SER A 89 -6.51 -1.27 -17.05
CA SER A 89 -5.34 -0.76 -17.76
C SER A 89 -4.23 -1.81 -17.92
N ILE A 90 -4.12 -2.75 -16.98
CA ILE A 90 -3.19 -3.89 -17.10
C ILE A 90 -3.62 -4.80 -18.25
N SER A 91 -4.90 -5.17 -18.33
CA SER A 91 -5.41 -6.02 -19.41
C SER A 91 -5.24 -5.38 -20.79
N GLY A 92 -5.46 -4.06 -20.90
CA GLY A 92 -5.25 -3.32 -22.15
C GLY A 92 -3.79 -3.30 -22.63
N SER A 93 -2.83 -3.23 -21.71
CA SER A 93 -1.40 -3.33 -22.04
C SER A 93 -0.97 -4.72 -22.51
N MET A 94 -1.64 -5.78 -22.05
CA MET A 94 -1.36 -7.17 -22.43
C MET A 94 -2.00 -7.54 -23.78
N SER A 95 -3.08 -6.88 -24.20
CA SER A 95 -3.79 -7.16 -25.46
C SER A 95 -3.33 -6.31 -26.65
N ALA A 96 -2.52 -5.27 -26.42
CA ALA A 96 -2.03 -4.37 -27.48
C ALA A 96 -0.70 -4.84 -28.12
N GLN A 97 -0.31 -6.11 -27.92
CA GLN A 97 0.91 -6.73 -28.45
C GLN A 97 0.61 -8.08 -29.10
#